data_AF-T0XW82-F1
#
_entry.id   AF-T0XW82-F1
#
_cell.length_a   1.000
_cell.length_b   1.000
_cell.length_c   1.000
_cell.angle_alpha   90.00
_cell.angle_beta   90.00
_cell.angle_gamma   90.00
#
_symmetry.space_group_name_H-M   'P 1'
#
loop_
_entity.id
_entity.type
_entity.pdbx_description
1 polymer ?
#
loop_
_entity_poly.entity_id
_entity_poly.type
_entity_poly.pdbx_seq_one_letter_code
_entity_poly.pdbx_strand_id
1 'polypeptide(L)'
;MSQNPKHVLDHFNLFREPEYVEMFENKKKNFENPHPEDEVSRIIEWTKTEEYKELNFNRDSLTVNPAKACQPLGAVFLALGFENTLPFVHGSQGCVAYYRSHLSRHFKEPTSCVSSSMTEDAAVFGGLNNMIDGLANAYAMYKPKMIAVSTTCMAEVIGDDLNA
;
A
#
# COMPACT_ATOMS: atom_id res chain seq x y z
N MET A 1 -13.81 22.61 -24.56
CA MET A 1 -13.34 22.36 -23.18
C MET A 1 -14.16 23.20 -22.24
N SER A 2 -15.26 22.67 -21.71
CA SER A 2 -16.16 23.52 -20.93
C SER A 2 -16.15 23.19 -19.44
N GLN A 3 -14.97 23.20 -18.83
CA GLN A 3 -14.94 23.48 -17.40
C GLN A 3 -15.57 24.85 -17.17
N ASN A 4 -16.60 24.89 -16.33
CA ASN A 4 -17.30 26.12 -15.97
C ASN A 4 -16.90 26.51 -14.54
N PRO A 5 -16.32 27.69 -14.30
CA PRO A 5 -15.89 28.08 -12.95
C PRO A 5 -17.07 28.22 -11.96
N LYS A 6 -18.30 28.37 -12.45
CA LYS A 6 -19.52 28.37 -11.62
C LYS A 6 -20.06 26.95 -11.37
N HIS A 7 -19.64 25.96 -12.15
CA HIS A 7 -20.06 24.58 -12.05
C HIS A 7 -18.95 23.65 -12.54
N VAL A 8 -17.96 23.42 -11.67
CA VAL A 8 -16.81 22.57 -12.00
C VAL A 8 -17.26 21.12 -12.06
N LEU A 9 -16.99 20.46 -13.19
CA LEU A 9 -17.22 19.04 -13.34
C LEU A 9 -16.01 18.27 -12.81
N ASP A 10 -16.22 17.40 -11.83
CA ASP A 10 -15.18 16.49 -11.37
C ASP A 10 -14.94 15.35 -12.36
N HIS A 11 -13.97 14.48 -12.05
CA HIS A 11 -13.61 13.35 -12.88
C HIS A 11 -14.77 12.38 -13.16
N PHE A 12 -15.83 12.35 -12.34
CA PHE A 12 -16.95 11.43 -12.55
C PHE A 12 -17.83 11.87 -13.73
N ASN A 13 -18.04 13.18 -13.86
CA ASN A 13 -18.91 13.75 -14.91
C ASN A 13 -18.12 14.30 -16.10
N LEU A 14 -16.95 14.90 -15.88
CA LEU A 14 -16.13 15.52 -16.92
C LEU A 14 -15.84 14.56 -18.08
N PHE A 15 -15.48 13.32 -17.77
CA PHE A 15 -15.09 12.32 -18.77
C PHE A 15 -16.25 11.69 -19.53
N ARG A 16 -17.50 12.11 -19.25
CA ARG A 16 -18.70 11.71 -20.00
C ARG A 16 -19.12 12.74 -21.04
N GLU A 17 -18.47 13.91 -21.04
CA GLU A 17 -18.71 14.92 -22.06
C GLU A 17 -18.32 14.38 -23.44
N PRO A 18 -19.04 14.78 -24.52
CA PRO A 18 -18.87 14.20 -25.85
C PRO A 18 -17.43 14.21 -26.35
N GLU A 19 -16.67 15.28 -26.08
CA GLU A 19 -15.26 15.37 -26.50
C GLU A 19 -14.36 14.31 -25.85
N TYR A 20 -14.64 13.93 -24.60
CA TYR A 20 -13.84 12.92 -23.89
C TYR A 20 -14.26 11.51 -24.27
N VAL A 21 -15.56 11.27 -24.49
CA VAL A 21 -16.07 9.99 -25.00
C VAL A 21 -15.45 9.70 -26.38
N GLU A 22 -15.50 10.66 -27.31
CA GLU A 22 -14.89 10.54 -28.62
C GLU A 22 -13.37 10.31 -28.52
N MET A 23 -12.69 11.03 -27.61
CA MET A 23 -11.26 10.83 -27.36
C MET A 23 -10.94 9.40 -26.90
N PHE A 24 -11.73 8.83 -25.98
CA PHE A 24 -11.53 7.45 -25.51
C PHE A 24 -11.83 6.41 -26.58
N GLU A 25 -12.88 6.61 -27.38
CA GLU A 25 -13.19 5.75 -28.52
C GLU A 25 -12.05 5.74 -29.53
N ASN A 26 -11.52 6.91 -29.86
CA ASN A 26 -10.37 7.05 -30.74
C ASN A 26 -9.12 6.39 -30.14
N LYS A 27 -8.88 6.53 -28.83
CA LYS A 27 -7.77 5.87 -28.15
C LYS A 27 -7.89 4.35 -28.24
N LYS A 28 -9.05 3.81 -27.89
CA LYS A 28 -9.36 2.37 -27.93
C LYS A 28 -9.22 1.81 -29.33
N LYS A 29 -9.80 2.48 -30.33
CA LYS A 29 -9.78 2.06 -31.73
C LYS A 29 -8.38 2.08 -32.34
N ASN A 30 -7.60 3.13 -32.09
CA ASN A 30 -6.38 3.39 -32.85
C ASN A 30 -5.10 2.91 -32.14
N PHE A 31 -5.10 2.76 -30.81
CA PHE A 31 -3.85 2.59 -30.06
C PHE A 31 -3.84 1.51 -28.96
N GLU A 32 -4.99 0.93 -28.58
CA GLU A 32 -5.05 -0.02 -27.46
C GLU A 32 -5.00 -1.50 -27.85
N ASN A 33 -5.25 -1.83 -29.12
CA ASN A 33 -5.41 -3.22 -29.59
C ASN A 33 -6.33 -4.06 -28.66
N PRO A 34 -7.57 -3.62 -28.37
CA PRO A 34 -8.43 -4.27 -27.41
C PRO A 34 -8.96 -5.62 -27.94
N HIS A 35 -9.28 -6.54 -27.03
CA HIS A 35 -10.11 -7.69 -27.39
C HIS A 35 -11.51 -7.22 -27.87
N PRO A 36 -12.13 -7.94 -28.82
CA PRO A 36 -13.51 -7.70 -29.24
C PRO A 36 -14.50 -7.72 -28.05
N GLU A 37 -15.54 -6.89 -28.13
CA GLU A 37 -16.49 -6.71 -27.00
C GLU A 37 -17.32 -7.97 -26.70
N ASP A 38 -17.62 -8.76 -27.72
CA ASP A 38 -18.29 -10.06 -27.61
C ASP A 38 -17.41 -11.08 -26.89
N GLU A 39 -16.11 -11.09 -27.16
CA GLU A 39 -15.15 -11.95 -26.47
C GLU A 39 -14.99 -11.56 -25.00
N VAL A 40 -14.89 -10.26 -24.71
CA VAL A 40 -14.87 -9.75 -23.32
C VAL A 40 -16.13 -10.17 -22.58
N SER A 41 -17.30 -10.02 -23.21
CA SER A 41 -18.59 -10.41 -22.63
C SER A 41 -18.66 -11.93 -22.38
N ARG A 42 -18.18 -12.74 -23.32
CA ARG A 42 -18.10 -14.20 -23.19
C ARG A 42 -17.24 -14.62 -21.99
N ILE A 43 -16.06 -14.02 -21.83
CA ILE A 43 -15.16 -14.31 -20.70
C ILE A 43 -15.79 -13.86 -19.38
N ILE A 44 -16.44 -12.69 -19.32
CA ILE A 44 -17.16 -12.25 -18.12
C ILE A 44 -18.21 -13.27 -17.69
N GLU A 45 -19.03 -13.78 -18.61
CA GLU A 45 -20.02 -14.79 -18.26
C GLU A 45 -19.38 -16.13 -17.86
N TRP A 46 -18.29 -16.55 -18.52
CA TRP A 46 -17.54 -17.74 -18.11
C TRP A 46 -16.98 -17.61 -16.68
N THR A 47 -16.46 -16.45 -16.28
CA THR A 47 -15.93 -16.24 -14.91
C THR A 47 -16.97 -16.38 -13.80
N LYS A 48 -18.27 -16.42 -14.14
CA LYS A 48 -19.38 -16.62 -13.21
C LYS A 48 -19.88 -18.07 -13.15
N THR A 49 -19.33 -18.97 -13.95
CA THR A 49 -19.75 -20.38 -14.05
C THR A 49 -19.18 -21.25 -12.93
N GLU A 50 -19.79 -22.42 -12.70
CA GLU A 50 -19.27 -23.41 -11.75
C GLU A 50 -17.94 -24.02 -12.23
N GLU A 51 -17.77 -24.20 -13.54
CA GLU A 51 -16.50 -24.63 -14.15
C GLU A 51 -15.35 -23.69 -13.76
N TYR A 52 -15.54 -22.38 -13.94
CA TYR A 52 -14.52 -21.40 -13.56
C TYR A 52 -14.28 -21.39 -12.05
N LYS A 53 -15.33 -21.56 -11.25
CA LYS A 53 -15.20 -21.65 -9.80
C LYS A 53 -14.33 -22.84 -9.39
N GLU A 54 -14.51 -24.02 -9.97
CA GLU A 54 -13.65 -25.17 -9.68
C GLU A 54 -12.17 -24.87 -10.00
N LEU A 55 -11.88 -24.29 -11.18
CA LEU A 55 -10.53 -23.85 -11.53
C LEU A 55 -9.98 -22.81 -10.56
N ASN A 56 -10.81 -21.86 -10.15
CA ASN A 56 -10.45 -20.80 -9.21
C ASN A 56 -10.10 -21.35 -7.82
N PHE A 57 -10.85 -22.34 -7.33
CA PHE A 57 -10.61 -23.00 -6.05
C PHE A 57 -9.42 -23.97 -6.09
N ASN A 58 -9.05 -24.47 -7.27
CA ASN A 58 -7.87 -25.32 -7.46
C ASN A 58 -6.54 -24.56 -7.58
N ARG A 59 -6.53 -23.24 -7.38
CA ARG A 59 -5.28 -22.46 -7.33
C ARG A 59 -4.47 -22.81 -6.08
N ASP A 60 -3.16 -23.02 -6.27
CA ASP A 60 -2.22 -23.33 -5.19
C ASP A 60 -1.25 -22.18 -4.85
N SER A 61 -0.90 -21.36 -5.84
CA SER A 61 0.19 -20.37 -5.75
C SER A 61 -0.29 -18.93 -5.95
N LEU A 62 -1.29 -18.72 -6.81
CA LEU A 62 -1.81 -17.39 -7.11
C LEU A 62 -2.83 -16.95 -6.06
N THR A 63 -2.57 -15.82 -5.41
CA THR A 63 -3.54 -15.12 -4.56
C THR A 63 -4.09 -13.89 -5.28
N VAL A 64 -5.41 -13.71 -5.28
CA VAL A 64 -6.10 -12.54 -5.89
C VAL A 64 -7.00 -11.94 -4.82
N ASN A 65 -6.96 -10.60 -4.67
CA ASN A 65 -7.76 -9.85 -3.70
C ASN A 65 -7.70 -10.42 -2.26
N PRO A 66 -6.50 -10.54 -1.65
CA PRO A 66 -6.35 -11.10 -0.31
C PRO A 66 -7.11 -10.27 0.73
N ALA A 67 -7.85 -10.95 1.61
CA ALA A 67 -8.51 -10.35 2.77
C ALA A 67 -7.62 -10.40 4.04
N LYS A 68 -6.34 -10.05 3.88
CA LYS A 68 -5.35 -9.99 4.98
C LYS A 68 -4.28 -8.95 4.68
N ALA A 69 -3.62 -8.45 5.72
CA ALA A 69 -2.44 -7.59 5.64
C ALA A 69 -1.21 -8.28 6.26
N CYS A 70 -0.05 -7.64 6.20
CA CYS A 70 1.18 -8.16 6.82
C CYS A 70 1.33 -7.73 8.29
N GLN A 71 2.16 -8.47 9.03
CA GLN A 71 2.26 -8.37 10.50
C GLN A 71 2.53 -6.96 11.06
N PRO A 72 3.43 -6.13 10.49
CA PRO A 72 3.81 -4.87 11.13
C PRO A 72 2.67 -3.83 11.14
N LEU A 73 1.65 -3.97 10.28
CA LEU A 73 0.44 -3.16 10.39
C LEU A 73 -0.24 -3.36 11.75
N GLY A 74 -0.30 -4.61 12.23
CA GLY A 74 -0.85 -4.96 13.54
C GLY A 74 0.04 -4.49 14.69
N ALA A 75 1.36 -4.61 14.55
CA ALA A 75 2.31 -4.11 15.55
C ALA A 75 2.21 -2.59 15.73
N VAL A 76 2.11 -1.82 14.64
CA VAL A 76 1.88 -0.38 14.67
C VAL A 76 0.55 -0.05 15.34
N PHE A 77 -0.54 -0.75 14.97
CA PHE A 77 -1.86 -0.53 15.56
C PHE A 77 -1.86 -0.77 17.07
N LEU A 78 -1.22 -1.85 17.53
CA LEU A 78 -1.06 -2.16 18.95
C LEU A 78 -0.25 -1.08 19.68
N ALA A 79 0.89 -0.68 19.14
CA ALA A 79 1.78 0.31 19.75
C ALA A 79 1.10 1.67 19.96
N LEU A 80 0.22 2.09 19.06
CA LEU A 80 -0.56 3.33 19.18
C LEU A 80 -1.54 3.32 20.37
N GLY A 81 -1.85 2.15 20.94
CA GLY A 81 -2.72 2.02 22.11
C GLY A 81 -2.04 2.31 23.45
N PHE A 82 -0.72 2.49 23.48
CA PHE A 82 0.04 2.74 24.71
C PHE A 82 0.34 4.23 24.90
N GLU A 83 0.36 4.68 26.16
CA GLU A 83 0.54 6.10 26.51
C GLU A 83 1.83 6.68 25.89
N ASN A 84 1.71 7.75 25.10
CA ASN A 84 2.83 8.46 24.46
C ASN A 84 3.86 7.53 23.82
N THR A 85 3.39 6.46 23.17
CA THR A 85 4.22 5.46 22.52
C THR A 85 4.37 5.76 21.03
N LEU A 86 5.61 5.76 20.55
CA LEU A 86 5.91 5.92 19.14
C LEU A 86 6.17 4.55 18.49
N PRO A 87 5.33 4.11 17.54
CA PRO A 87 5.65 2.95 16.72
C PRO A 87 6.88 3.22 15.86
N PHE A 88 7.85 2.32 15.93
CA PHE A 88 9.09 2.36 15.17
C PHE A 88 9.24 1.03 14.42
N VAL A 89 9.27 1.08 13.08
CA VAL A 89 9.45 -0.13 12.27
C VAL A 89 10.86 -0.12 11.69
N HIS A 90 11.71 -0.98 12.23
CA HIS A 90 13.06 -1.23 11.74
C HIS A 90 13.02 -1.90 10.37
N GLY A 91 13.67 -1.31 9.37
CA GLY A 91 13.65 -1.79 7.99
C GLY A 91 13.30 -0.70 6.99
N SER A 92 12.63 -1.12 5.91
CA SER A 92 12.35 -0.28 4.74
C SER A 92 11.24 0.73 5.00
N GLN A 93 11.53 2.01 4.76
CA GLN A 93 10.59 3.12 5.01
C GLN A 93 9.28 3.06 4.18
N GLY A 94 9.29 2.40 3.02
CA GLY A 94 8.09 2.22 2.20
C GLY A 94 6.96 1.48 2.93
N CYS A 95 7.30 0.53 3.80
CA CYS A 95 6.35 -0.18 4.64
C CYS A 95 5.59 0.78 5.56
N VAL A 96 6.31 1.69 6.23
CA VAL A 96 5.72 2.67 7.16
C VAL A 96 4.77 3.64 6.45
N ALA A 97 5.12 4.09 5.25
CA ALA A 97 4.22 4.94 4.45
C ALA A 97 2.89 4.23 4.14
N TYR A 98 2.94 2.93 3.81
CA TYR A 98 1.73 2.12 3.60
C TYR A 98 0.91 1.96 4.87
N TYR A 99 1.53 1.63 6.01
CA TYR A 99 0.80 1.42 7.27
C TYR A 99 0.08 2.69 7.72
N ARG A 100 0.79 3.83 7.71
CA ARG A 100 0.21 5.14 8.05
C ARG A 100 -0.96 5.48 7.14
N SER A 101 -0.78 5.35 5.83
CA SER A 101 -1.84 5.65 4.86
C SER A 101 -3.04 4.71 5.02
N HIS A 102 -2.82 3.43 5.31
CA HIS A 102 -3.88 2.44 5.49
C HIS A 102 -4.75 2.76 6.70
N LEU A 103 -4.13 3.02 7.85
CA LEU A 103 -4.84 3.38 9.08
C LEU A 103 -5.51 4.75 8.97
N SER A 104 -4.82 5.76 8.42
CA SER A 104 -5.41 7.10 8.21
C SER A 104 -6.59 7.07 7.24
N ARG A 105 -6.56 6.25 6.18
CA ARG A 105 -7.72 6.11 5.27
C ARG A 105 -8.92 5.50 5.96
N HIS A 106 -8.71 4.58 6.90
CA HIS A 106 -9.79 3.93 7.66
C HIS A 106 -10.35 4.85 8.74
N PHE A 107 -9.50 5.36 9.63
CA PHE A 107 -9.92 6.14 10.80
C PHE A 107 -10.15 7.63 10.51
N LYS A 108 -9.68 8.14 9.37
CA LYS A 108 -9.66 9.58 9.03
C LYS A 108 -8.85 10.45 10.00
N GLU A 109 -7.92 9.82 10.72
CA GLU A 109 -7.06 10.45 11.72
C GLU A 109 -5.58 10.35 11.33
N PRO A 110 -4.71 11.23 11.85
CA PRO A 110 -3.27 11.09 11.72
C PRO A 110 -2.79 9.76 12.32
N THR A 111 -1.97 9.02 11.57
CA THR A 111 -1.26 7.84 12.09
C THR A 111 0.24 8.12 12.13
N SER A 112 0.78 8.25 13.34
CA SER A 112 2.21 8.48 13.58
C SER A 112 2.96 7.16 13.67
N CYS A 113 4.03 7.01 12.89
CA CYS A 113 4.93 5.86 12.89
C CYS A 113 6.22 6.28 12.18
N VAL A 114 7.37 5.82 12.67
CA VAL A 114 8.68 6.11 12.07
C VAL A 114 9.36 4.84 11.57
N SER A 115 10.39 5.02 10.74
CA SER A 115 11.22 3.95 10.21
C SER A 115 12.69 4.22 10.54
N SER A 116 13.51 3.16 10.61
CA SER A 116 14.97 3.29 10.59
C SER A 116 15.53 3.57 9.20
N SER A 117 14.70 3.49 8.14
CA SER A 117 15.04 3.83 6.76
C SER A 117 16.26 3.08 6.23
N MET A 118 16.32 1.77 6.47
CA MET A 118 17.36 0.92 5.89
C MET A 118 17.30 0.94 4.36
N THR A 119 18.48 1.02 3.74
CA THR A 119 18.71 0.97 2.30
C THR A 119 19.46 -0.31 1.91
N GLU A 120 19.81 -0.45 0.64
CA GLU A 120 20.43 -1.68 0.11
C GLU A 120 21.83 -1.97 0.71
N ASP A 121 22.55 -0.94 1.15
CA ASP A 121 23.82 -1.08 1.87
C ASP A 121 23.70 -1.88 3.17
N ALA A 122 22.56 -1.83 3.85
CA ALA A 122 22.27 -2.62 5.04
C ALA A 122 22.20 -4.13 4.72
N ALA A 123 22.03 -4.54 3.45
CA ALA A 123 22.14 -5.95 3.08
C ALA A 123 23.57 -6.50 3.22
N VAL A 124 24.59 -5.63 3.23
CA VAL A 124 25.99 -6.01 3.44
C VAL A 124 26.39 -5.89 4.92
N PHE A 125 25.94 -4.83 5.59
CA PHE A 125 26.46 -4.44 6.91
C PHE A 125 25.45 -4.55 8.06
N GLY A 126 24.21 -4.96 7.79
CA GLY A 126 23.12 -4.93 8.76
C GLY A 126 22.61 -3.52 9.05
N GLY A 127 21.54 -3.44 9.83
CA GLY A 127 20.84 -2.19 10.14
C GLY A 127 21.24 -1.50 11.45
N LEU A 128 22.38 -1.85 12.05
CA LEU A 128 22.77 -1.34 13.39
C LEU A 128 22.80 0.19 13.46
N ASN A 129 23.48 0.85 12.51
CA ASN A 129 23.56 2.32 12.49
C ASN A 129 22.17 2.95 12.29
N ASN A 130 21.32 2.33 11.45
CA ASN A 130 19.94 2.77 11.26
C ASN A 130 19.14 2.70 12.57
N MET A 131 19.37 1.68 13.40
CA MET A 131 18.72 1.56 14.71
C MET A 131 19.22 2.65 15.67
N ILE A 132 20.54 2.81 15.81
CA ILE A 132 21.15 3.79 16.73
C ILE A 132 20.69 5.21 16.39
N ASP A 133 20.88 5.62 15.14
CA ASP A 133 20.54 6.97 14.70
C ASP A 133 19.02 7.14 14.64
N GLY A 134 18.28 6.12 14.21
CA GLY A 134 16.82 6.13 14.15
C GLY A 134 16.19 6.36 15.52
N LEU A 135 16.62 5.62 16.55
CA LEU A 135 16.13 5.78 17.92
C LEU A 135 16.50 7.15 18.49
N ALA A 136 17.75 7.59 18.30
CA ALA A 136 18.21 8.90 18.78
C ALA A 136 17.39 10.04 18.16
N ASN A 137 17.19 10.01 16.84
CA ASN A 137 16.41 11.01 16.11
C ASN A 137 14.93 10.97 16.48
N ALA A 138 14.33 9.78 16.58
CA ALA A 138 12.94 9.62 16.95
C ALA A 138 12.67 10.15 18.36
N TYR A 139 13.56 9.84 19.32
CA TYR A 139 13.46 10.32 20.68
C TYR A 139 13.60 11.85 20.76
N ALA A 140 14.63 12.41 20.12
CA ALA A 140 14.90 13.85 20.16
C ALA A 140 13.77 14.68 19.54
N MET A 141 13.22 14.23 18.41
CA MET A 141 12.19 14.98 17.68
C MET A 141 10.79 14.83 18.28
N TYR A 142 10.37 13.60 18.57
CA TYR A 142 8.98 13.31 18.94
C TYR A 142 8.75 13.19 20.45
N LYS A 143 9.83 13.09 21.24
CA LYS A 143 9.81 13.02 22.72
C LYS A 143 8.79 11.99 23.27
N PRO A 144 8.76 10.74 22.75
CA PRO A 144 7.83 9.73 23.25
C PRO A 144 8.23 9.25 24.66
N LYS A 145 7.26 8.72 25.42
CA LYS A 145 7.52 8.00 26.68
C LYS A 145 8.08 6.59 26.44
N MET A 146 7.72 5.98 25.31
CA MET A 146 8.16 4.65 24.89
C MET A 146 8.30 4.59 23.36
N ILE A 147 9.32 3.88 22.87
CA ILE A 147 9.43 3.53 21.45
C ILE A 147 9.18 2.03 21.33
N ALA A 148 8.18 1.63 20.54
CA ALA A 148 7.84 0.23 20.33
C ALA A 148 8.39 -0.23 18.97
N VAL A 149 9.42 -1.08 19.00
CA VAL A 149 10.13 -1.55 17.81
C VAL A 149 9.47 -2.80 17.23
N SER A 150 9.29 -2.82 15.90
CA SER A 150 8.91 -3.99 15.09
C SER A 150 9.72 -3.99 13.80
N THR A 151 9.59 -4.99 12.93
CA THR A 151 10.47 -5.19 11.77
C THR A 151 9.71 -5.26 10.46
N THR A 152 10.33 -4.81 9.36
CA THR A 152 9.88 -5.14 8.00
C THR A 152 10.48 -6.46 7.54
N CYS A 153 9.92 -7.03 6.47
CA CYS A 153 10.46 -8.25 5.87
C CYS A 153 11.94 -8.13 5.43
N MET A 154 12.45 -6.94 5.11
CA MET A 154 13.86 -6.78 4.72
C MET A 154 14.81 -7.00 5.90
N ALA A 155 14.49 -6.41 7.06
CA ALA A 155 15.28 -6.60 8.29
C ALA A 155 15.24 -8.08 8.74
N GLU A 156 14.08 -8.72 8.62
CA GLU A 156 13.91 -10.16 8.92
C GLU A 156 14.75 -11.05 8.00
N VAL A 157 14.79 -10.76 6.69
CA VAL A 157 15.55 -11.57 5.72
C VAL A 157 17.06 -11.41 5.91
N ILE A 158 17.54 -10.20 6.20
CA ILE A 158 18.96 -9.96 6.48
C ILE A 158 19.36 -10.57 7.83
N GLY A 159 18.40 -10.70 8.76
CA GLY A 159 18.60 -11.34 10.06
C GLY A 159 19.19 -10.40 11.11
N ASP A 160 18.77 -9.13 11.10
CA ASP A 160 19.16 -8.17 12.14
C ASP A 160 18.66 -8.63 13.52
N ASP A 161 19.58 -8.80 14.48
CA ASP A 161 19.23 -9.06 15.88
C ASP A 161 18.84 -7.74 16.57
N LEU A 162 17.55 -7.58 16.88
CA LEU A 162 17.05 -6.37 17.54
C LEU A 162 17.51 -6.21 18.99
N ASN A 163 17.89 -7.30 19.66
CA ASN A 163 18.21 -7.28 21.09
C ASN A 163 19.70 -7.04 21.38
N ALA A 164 20.57 -7.27 20.40
CA ALA A 164 22.03 -7.23 20.54
C ALA A 164 22.60 -5.82 20.74
#